data_AF-A0A9E5MUY2-F1
#
_entry.id   AF-A0A9E5MUY2-F1
#
_cell.length_a   1.000
_cell.length_b   1.000
_cell.length_c   1.000
_cell.angle_alpha   90.00
_cell.angle_beta   90.00
_cell.angle_gamma   90.00
#
_symmetry.space_group_name_H-M   'P 1'
#
loop_
_entity.id
_entity.type
_entity.pdbx_description
1 polymer ?
#
loop_
_entity_poly.entity_id
_entity_poly.type
_entity_poly.pdbx_seq_one_letter_code
_entity_poly.pdbx_strand_id
1 'polypeptide(L)'
;MADPGSRFGYSNLATHLVGVIVARAADQSLLAFGRRSLFDPLGISVASWARDADGYYAGSGAMMFSARDMARFGQLYLDAGEYGGRQLVPAEWVRDSLESYSATTYDTDILNAITQLEYG
;
A
#
# COMPACT_ATOMS: atom_id res chain seq x y z
N MET A 1 -15.69 7.59 19.32
CA MET A 1 -15.10 8.22 18.12
C MET A 1 -13.86 8.97 18.55
N ALA A 2 -12.77 8.87 17.79
CA ALA A 2 -11.56 9.66 17.99
C ALA A 2 -11.46 10.72 16.88
N ASP A 3 -10.81 11.84 17.16
CA ASP A 3 -10.63 12.89 16.15
C ASP A 3 -9.67 12.42 15.04
N PRO A 4 -9.90 12.78 13.76
CA PRO A 4 -9.00 12.43 12.67
C PRO A 4 -7.55 12.84 12.97
N GLY A 5 -6.61 11.93 12.76
CA GLY A 5 -5.18 12.16 13.05
C GLY A 5 -4.78 12.06 14.53
N SER A 6 -5.74 11.94 15.47
CA SER A 6 -5.41 11.83 16.89
C SER A 6 -4.92 10.44 17.31
N ARG A 7 -5.24 9.41 16.53
CA ARG A 7 -4.88 8.01 16.79
C ARG A 7 -4.70 7.24 15.49
N PHE A 8 -3.81 6.26 15.49
CA PHE A 8 -3.69 5.28 14.42
C PHE A 8 -4.82 4.24 14.50
N GLY A 9 -5.37 3.85 13.37
CA GLY A 9 -6.35 2.78 13.27
C GLY A 9 -6.29 2.13 11.89
N TYR A 10 -5.88 0.86 11.84
CA TYR A 10 -5.82 0.12 10.59
C TYR A 10 -7.23 -0.06 9.99
N SER A 11 -7.40 0.30 8.72
CA SER A 11 -8.70 0.21 8.05
C SER A 11 -8.54 -0.07 6.55
N ASN A 12 -8.99 -1.26 6.13
CA ASN A 12 -9.09 -1.59 4.71
C ASN A 12 -10.06 -0.66 3.96
N LEU A 13 -11.16 -0.25 4.62
CA LEU A 13 -12.14 0.65 4.02
C LEU A 13 -11.52 2.02 3.70
N ALA A 14 -10.70 2.56 4.60
CA ALA A 14 -10.04 3.85 4.37
C ALA A 14 -9.14 3.79 3.13
N THR A 15 -8.29 2.77 3.01
CA THR A 15 -7.41 2.58 1.85
C THR A 15 -8.20 2.31 0.56
N HIS A 16 -9.30 1.56 0.64
CA HIS A 16 -10.17 1.33 -0.51
C HIS A 16 -10.79 2.63 -1.03
N LEU A 17 -11.26 3.51 -0.14
CA LEU A 17 -11.79 4.83 -0.52
C LEU A 17 -10.73 5.70 -1.21
N VAL A 18 -9.47 5.65 -0.77
CA VAL A 18 -8.36 6.32 -1.48
C VAL A 18 -8.24 5.79 -2.91
N GLY A 19 -8.34 4.48 -3.12
CA GLY A 19 -8.35 3.88 -4.46
C GLY A 19 -9.51 4.37 -5.34
N VAL A 20 -10.71 4.50 -4.77
CA VAL A 20 -11.89 5.07 -5.46
C VAL A 20 -11.65 6.54 -5.83
N ILE A 21 -11.09 7.34 -4.92
CA ILE A 21 -10.75 8.75 -5.15
C ILE A 21 -9.76 8.87 -6.32
N VAL A 22 -8.70 8.06 -6.34
CA VAL A 22 -7.72 8.06 -7.44
C VAL A 22 -8.39 7.71 -8.77
N ALA A 23 -9.23 6.67 -8.80
CA ALA A 23 -9.94 6.26 -10.01
C ALA A 23 -10.83 7.39 -10.56
N ARG A 24 -11.58 8.06 -9.69
CA ARG A 24 -12.45 9.19 -10.08
C ARG A 24 -11.66 10.42 -10.51
N ALA A 25 -10.63 10.79 -9.75
CA ALA A 25 -9.82 11.97 -10.04
C ALA A 25 -9.02 11.82 -11.35
N ALA A 26 -8.60 10.60 -11.69
CA ALA A 26 -7.87 10.30 -12.91
C ALA A 26 -8.78 9.92 -14.09
N ASP A 27 -10.11 9.95 -13.90
CA ASP A 27 -11.14 9.55 -14.87
C ASP A 27 -10.85 8.19 -15.54
N GLN A 28 -10.48 7.20 -14.74
CA GLN A 28 -10.13 5.86 -15.21
C GLN A 28 -10.15 4.83 -14.09
N SER A 29 -10.18 3.54 -14.45
CA SER A 29 -10.04 2.48 -13.43
C SER A 29 -8.68 2.54 -12.71
N LEU A 30 -8.66 2.15 -11.44
CA LEU A 30 -7.41 2.09 -10.66
C LEU A 30 -6.36 1.16 -11.30
N LEU A 31 -6.77 0.08 -11.97
CA LEU A 31 -5.86 -0.77 -12.75
C LEU A 31 -5.24 -0.01 -13.92
N ALA A 32 -6.03 0.76 -14.68
CA ALA A 32 -5.51 1.55 -15.80
C ALA A 32 -4.54 2.64 -15.32
N PHE A 33 -4.86 3.29 -14.20
CA PHE A 33 -3.96 4.24 -13.55
C PHE A 33 -2.67 3.55 -13.11
N GLY A 34 -2.77 2.43 -12.39
CA GLY A 34 -1.62 1.67 -11.90
C GLY A 34 -0.72 1.17 -13.03
N ARG A 35 -1.31 0.65 -14.13
CA ARG A 35 -0.56 0.22 -15.32
C ARG A 35 0.25 1.36 -15.93
N ARG A 36 -0.38 2.50 -16.24
CA ARG A 36 0.32 3.65 -16.81
C ARG A 36 1.40 4.21 -15.89
N SER A 37 1.08 4.37 -14.60
CA SER A 37 1.91 5.13 -13.68
C SER A 37 3.01 4.31 -13.02
N LEU A 38 2.83 3.00 -12.86
CA LEU A 38 3.73 2.16 -12.06
C LEU A 38 4.01 0.79 -12.69
N PHE A 39 2.97 -0.01 -12.99
CA PHE A 39 3.17 -1.41 -13.34
C PHE A 39 3.84 -1.60 -14.71
N ASP A 40 3.36 -0.94 -15.76
CA ASP A 40 3.94 -1.10 -17.10
C ASP A 40 5.37 -0.51 -17.17
N PRO A 41 5.68 0.68 -16.60
CA PRO A 41 7.05 1.18 -16.52
C PRO A 41 8.02 0.25 -15.78
N LEU A 42 7.54 -0.50 -14.78
CA LEU A 42 8.33 -1.51 -14.06
C LEU A 42 8.32 -2.88 -14.73
N GLY A 43 7.54 -3.10 -15.80
CA GLY A 43 7.35 -4.41 -16.40
C GLY A 43 6.66 -5.43 -15.48
N ILE A 44 5.78 -4.95 -14.60
CA ILE A 44 4.97 -5.75 -13.67
C ILE A 44 3.65 -6.17 -14.34
N SER A 45 3.33 -7.46 -14.27
CA SER A 45 2.04 -7.98 -14.72
C SER A 45 1.09 -8.23 -13.55
N VAL A 46 -0.09 -7.61 -13.59
CA VAL A 46 -1.18 -7.87 -12.64
C VAL A 46 -1.98 -9.07 -13.12
N ALA A 47 -1.87 -10.22 -12.45
CA ALA A 47 -2.56 -11.44 -12.84
C ALA A 47 -4.06 -11.37 -12.54
N SER A 48 -4.41 -10.83 -11.37
CA SER A 48 -5.79 -10.55 -10.99
C SER A 48 -5.83 -9.41 -9.97
N TRP A 49 -6.97 -8.71 -9.92
CA TRP A 49 -7.24 -7.70 -8.90
C TRP A 49 -8.75 -7.68 -8.66
N ALA A 50 -9.16 -8.02 -7.43
CA ALA A 50 -10.57 -8.07 -7.06
C ALA A 50 -11.23 -6.69 -7.19
N ARG A 51 -12.54 -6.71 -7.46
CA ARG A 51 -13.40 -5.53 -7.49
C ARG A 51 -14.48 -5.63 -6.43
N ASP A 52 -14.98 -4.49 -5.96
CA ASP A 52 -16.18 -4.41 -5.13
C ASP A 52 -17.46 -4.59 -5.97
N ALA A 53 -18.62 -4.48 -5.32
CA ALA A 53 -19.92 -4.60 -5.97
C ALA A 53 -20.22 -3.45 -6.95
N ASP A 54 -19.58 -2.28 -6.78
CA ASP A 54 -19.73 -1.11 -7.64
C ASP A 54 -18.72 -1.10 -8.81
N GLY A 55 -17.85 -2.10 -8.88
CA GLY A 55 -16.87 -2.28 -9.95
C GLY A 55 -15.52 -1.59 -9.73
N TYR A 56 -15.28 -0.97 -8.57
CA TYR A 56 -13.98 -0.40 -8.22
C TYR A 56 -13.01 -1.50 -7.79
N TYR A 57 -11.77 -1.41 -8.27
CA TYR A 57 -10.71 -2.31 -7.82
C TYR A 57 -10.42 -2.10 -6.32
N ALA A 58 -10.14 -3.20 -5.63
CA ALA A 58 -9.88 -3.22 -4.19
C ALA A 58 -8.59 -2.46 -3.85
N GLY A 59 -8.66 -1.15 -3.60
CA GLY A 59 -7.51 -0.33 -3.24
C GLY A 59 -6.72 -0.79 -2.01
N SER A 60 -7.34 -1.56 -1.11
CA SER A 60 -6.69 -2.12 0.09
C SER A 60 -5.87 -3.40 -0.16
N GLY A 61 -5.95 -4.02 -1.35
CA GLY A 61 -5.22 -5.26 -1.64
C GLY A 61 -5.92 -6.17 -2.66
N ALA A 62 -5.85 -7.50 -2.41
CA ALA A 62 -6.42 -8.53 -3.29
C ALA A 62 -5.89 -8.50 -4.74
N MET A 63 -4.62 -8.12 -4.88
CA MET A 63 -3.86 -8.18 -6.12
C MET A 63 -3.01 -9.45 -6.15
N MET A 64 -2.94 -10.10 -7.32
CA MET A 64 -2.03 -11.21 -7.56
C MET A 64 -0.90 -10.78 -8.49
N PHE A 65 0.33 -10.97 -8.00
CA PHE A 65 1.57 -10.69 -8.71
C PHE A 65 2.48 -11.93 -8.65
N SER A 66 3.40 -12.06 -9.61
CA SER A 66 4.50 -13.01 -9.45
C SER A 66 5.50 -12.49 -8.39
N ALA A 67 6.23 -13.40 -7.75
CA ALA A 67 7.30 -13.00 -6.83
C ALA A 67 8.37 -12.12 -7.52
N ARG A 68 8.64 -12.37 -8.81
CA ARG A 68 9.58 -11.58 -9.60
C ARG A 68 9.08 -10.15 -9.84
N ASP A 69 7.78 -9.98 -10.07
CA ASP A 69 7.18 -8.66 -10.21
C ASP A 69 7.24 -7.87 -8.91
N MET A 70 6.96 -8.51 -7.78
CA MET A 70 7.10 -7.88 -6.46
C MET A 70 8.56 -7.52 -6.14
N ALA A 71 9.52 -8.33 -6.59
CA ALA A 71 10.95 -8.00 -6.44
C ALA A 71 11.33 -6.72 -7.21
N ARG A 72 10.70 -6.43 -8.36
CA ARG A 72 10.92 -5.16 -9.09
C ARG A 72 10.38 -3.96 -8.33
N PHE A 73 9.24 -4.10 -7.65
CA PHE A 73 8.74 -3.05 -6.76
C PHE A 73 9.69 -2.82 -5.57
N GLY A 74 10.24 -3.89 -4.98
CA GLY A 74 11.28 -3.77 -3.95
C GLY A 74 12.54 -3.07 -4.46
N GLN A 75 13.01 -3.43 -5.66
CA GLN A 75 14.17 -2.80 -6.30
C GLN A 75 13.93 -1.31 -6.56
N LEU A 76 12.73 -0.92 -7.03
CA LEU A 76 12.35 0.48 -7.17
C LEU A 76 12.55 1.28 -5.87
N TYR A 77 12.18 0.71 -4.72
CA TYR A 77 12.37 1.36 -3.43
C TYR A 77 13.85 1.42 -3.00
N LEU A 78 14.64 0.36 -3.27
CA LEU A 78 16.09 0.36 -3.05
C LEU A 78 16.80 1.41 -3.89
N ASP A 79 16.29 1.67 -5.10
CA ASP A 79 16.80 2.67 -6.05
C ASP A 79 16.14 4.05 -5.87
N ALA A 80 15.63 4.35 -4.67
CA ALA A 80 15.03 5.65 -4.30
C ALA A 80 13.93 6.13 -5.27
N GLY A 81 13.17 5.19 -5.84
CA GLY A 81 12.06 5.46 -6.74
C GLY A 81 12.46 5.67 -8.21
N GLU A 82 13.72 5.45 -8.55
CA GLU A 82 14.20 5.42 -9.93
C GLU A 82 14.12 3.99 -10.51
N TYR A 83 13.74 3.87 -11.78
CA TYR A 83 13.85 2.62 -12.52
C TYR A 83 14.20 2.90 -13.98
N GLY A 84 15.27 2.29 -14.47
CA GLY A 84 15.70 2.44 -15.87
C GLY A 84 16.01 3.88 -16.28
N GLY A 85 16.56 4.70 -15.38
CA GLY A 85 16.88 6.10 -15.63
C GLY A 85 15.69 7.06 -15.56
N ARG A 86 14.53 6.60 -15.09
CA ARG A 86 13.32 7.43 -14.92
C ARG A 86 12.88 7.41 -13.46
N GLN A 87 12.62 8.59 -12.90
CA GLN A 87 11.97 8.72 -11.60
C GLN A 87 10.49 8.32 -11.71
N LEU A 88 10.11 7.19 -11.15
CA LEU A 88 8.71 6.71 -11.13
C LEU A 88 7.98 7.12 -9.86
N VAL A 89 8.68 7.11 -8.71
CA VAL A 89 8.17 7.57 -7.41
C VAL A 89 9.14 8.63 -6.91
N PRO A 90 8.71 9.81 -6.44
CA PRO A 90 9.64 10.82 -5.93
C PRO A 90 10.55 10.26 -4.83
N ALA A 91 11.85 10.54 -4.90
CA ALA A 91 12.82 10.05 -3.91
C ALA A 91 12.49 10.51 -2.48
N GLU A 92 11.95 11.74 -2.35
CA GLU A 92 11.43 12.25 -1.08
C GLU A 92 10.29 11.38 -0.55
N TRP A 93 9.34 10.97 -1.41
CA TRP A 93 8.24 10.11 -1.01
C TRP A 93 8.73 8.73 -0.57
N VAL A 94 9.73 8.16 -1.25
CA VAL A 94 10.32 6.87 -0.83
C VAL A 94 10.89 7.00 0.57
N ARG A 95 11.70 8.04 0.83
CA ARG A 95 12.27 8.30 2.16
C ARG A 95 11.19 8.49 3.20
N ASP A 96 10.24 9.39 2.95
CA ASP A 96 9.18 9.75 3.89
C ASP A 96 8.30 8.52 4.18
N SER A 97 7.98 7.70 3.17
CA SER A 97 7.17 6.48 3.35
C SER A 97 7.81 5.39 4.23
N LEU A 98 9.12 5.49 4.49
CA LEU A 98 9.86 4.59 5.36
C LEU A 98 10.03 5.16 6.79
N GLU A 99 9.56 6.38 7.05
CA GLU A 99 9.55 6.96 8.39
C GLU A 99 8.39 6.40 9.24
N SER A 100 8.61 6.37 10.56
CA SER A 100 7.57 5.98 11.50
C SER A 100 6.73 7.19 11.90
N TYR A 101 5.46 7.18 11.50
CA TYR A 101 4.48 8.22 11.86
C TYR A 101 3.52 7.82 12.99
N SER A 102 3.64 6.60 13.52
CA SER A 102 2.76 6.11 14.59
C SER A 102 3.52 5.16 15.50
N ALA A 103 3.77 5.60 16.74
CA ALA A 103 4.52 4.84 17.74
C ALA A 103 3.64 3.85 18.55
N THR A 104 2.31 3.93 18.43
CA THR A 104 1.35 3.24 19.31
C THR A 104 0.46 2.29 18.52
N THR A 105 1.06 1.49 17.63
CA THR A 105 0.32 0.61 16.72
C THR A 105 0.03 -0.77 17.32
N TYR A 106 0.78 -1.16 18.37
CA TYR A 106 0.49 -2.35 19.16
C TYR A 106 0.01 -1.89 20.53
N ASP A 107 -1.22 -2.26 20.86
CA ASP A 107 -1.60 -2.39 22.25
C ASP A 107 -0.70 -3.47 22.84
N THR A 108 0.33 -3.04 23.56
CA THR A 108 1.27 -3.95 24.22
C THR A 108 0.55 -4.78 25.27
N ASP A 109 -0.71 -4.50 25.64
CA ASP A 109 -1.46 -5.27 26.62
C ASP A 109 -1.66 -6.72 26.19
N ILE A 110 -1.83 -7.03 24.89
CA ILE A 110 -1.90 -8.43 24.42
C ILE A 110 -0.54 -9.11 24.52
N LEU A 111 0.54 -8.43 24.13
CA LEU A 111 1.90 -8.98 24.20
C LEU A 111 2.36 -9.13 25.66
N ASN A 112 1.98 -8.21 26.53
CA ASN A 112 2.21 -8.22 27.97
C ASN A 112 1.38 -9.30 28.66
N ALA A 113 0.11 -9.50 28.26
CA ALA A 113 -0.72 -10.59 28.75
C ALA A 113 -0.15 -11.96 28.36
N ILE A 114 0.38 -12.11 27.13
CA ILE A 114 1.02 -13.35 26.68
C ILE A 114 2.34 -13.60 27.43
N THR A 115 3.13 -12.56 27.72
CA THR A 115 4.38 -12.73 28.49
C THR A 115 4.16 -12.94 29.98
N GLN A 116 3.02 -12.52 30.54
CA GLN A 116 2.63 -12.84 31.93
C GLN A 116 1.94 -14.20 32.08
N LEU A 117 1.49 -14.81 30.99
CA LEU A 117 1.15 -16.22 30.97
C LEU A 117 2.48 -16.99 30.89
N GLU A 118 3.11 -17.24 32.04
CA GLU A 118 4.25 -18.15 32.19
C GLU A 118 3.89 -19.54 31.64
N TYR A 119 4.04 -19.75 30.33
CA TYR A 119 4.21 -21.07 29.76
C TYR A 119 5.68 -21.43 29.96
N GLY A 120 5.96 -22.02 31.12
CA GLY A 120 7.17 -22.80 31.40
C GLY A 120 7.23 -24.09 30.58
#